data_AF-A0A2T9ZC69-F1
#
_entry.id   AF-A0A2T9ZC69-F1
#
_cell.length_a   1.000
_cell.length_b   1.000
_cell.length_c   1.000
_cell.angle_alpha   90.00
_cell.angle_beta   90.00
_cell.angle_gamma   90.00
#
_symmetry.space_group_name_H-M   'P 1'
#
loop_
_entity.id
_entity.type
_entity.pdbx_description
1 polymer ?
#
loop_
_entity_poly.entity_id
_entity_poly.type
_entity_poly.pdbx_seq_one_letter_code
_entity_poly.pdbx_strand_id
1 'polypeptide(L)'
;MFNKRSTRTRIATESSINFLGGSSMFLSASDIQLGVNESLVDSSIVVSSMIDGIVARVHSHNDILELVKYSTVPVLNALSDQSHPTEVIADLLTMYEVFSKPSQSIKDAV
;
A
#
# COMPACT_ATOMS: atom_id res chain seq x y z
N MET A 1 5.25 -5.78 -1.01
CA MET A 1 5.05 -7.16 -1.51
C MET A 1 3.74 -7.25 -2.27
N PHE A 2 3.76 -7.77 -3.50
CA PHE A 2 2.58 -7.81 -4.37
C PHE A 2 2.29 -9.22 -4.92
N ASN A 3 1.18 -9.83 -4.49
CA ASN A 3 0.63 -11.05 -5.09
C ASN A 3 -0.24 -10.76 -6.33
N LYS A 4 -0.75 -9.52 -6.49
CA LYS A 4 -1.46 -9.04 -7.69
C LYS A 4 -0.81 -7.77 -8.22
N ARG A 5 -0.44 -7.75 -9.50
CA ARG A 5 0.11 -6.54 -10.14
C ARG A 5 -0.94 -5.43 -10.21
N SER A 6 -0.54 -4.20 -9.90
CA SER A 6 -1.36 -3.00 -10.06
C SER A 6 -0.48 -1.80 -10.35
N THR A 7 -0.67 -1.22 -11.53
CA THR A 7 0.09 -0.05 -11.97
C THR A 7 -0.23 1.17 -11.13
N ARG A 8 -1.52 1.42 -10.84
CA ARG A 8 -1.95 2.61 -10.07
C ARG A 8 -1.43 2.58 -8.64
N THR A 9 -1.66 1.47 -7.94
CA THR A 9 -1.22 1.32 -6.54
C THR A 9 0.30 1.38 -6.43
N ARG A 10 1.02 0.78 -7.39
CA ARG A 10 2.48 0.83 -7.44
C ARG A 10 2.99 2.25 -7.65
N ILE A 11 2.56 2.90 -8.73
CA ILE A 11 3.01 4.26 -9.07
C ILE A 11 2.71 5.21 -7.91
N ALA A 12 1.48 5.17 -7.36
CA ALA A 12 1.10 6.04 -6.24
C ALA A 12 1.96 5.82 -4.99
N THR A 13 2.29 4.56 -4.68
CA THR A 13 3.12 4.23 -3.51
C THR A 13 4.57 4.67 -3.72
N GLU A 14 5.18 4.28 -4.85
CA GLU A 14 6.58 4.59 -5.14
C GLU A 14 6.80 6.10 -5.29
N SER A 15 5.90 6.82 -5.97
CA SER A 15 5.99 8.29 -6.09
C SER A 15 5.87 8.98 -4.73
N SER A 16 4.95 8.51 -3.87
CA SER A 16 4.76 9.10 -2.53
C SER A 16 5.97 8.87 -1.63
N ILE A 17 6.55 7.66 -1.63
CA ILE A 17 7.74 7.34 -0.84
C ILE A 17 8.93 8.18 -1.32
N ASN A 18 9.15 8.26 -2.63
CA ASN A 18 10.22 9.07 -3.21
C ASN A 18 10.02 10.57 -2.92
N PHE A 19 8.78 11.06 -2.98
CA PHE A 19 8.45 12.45 -2.64
C PHE A 19 8.77 12.78 -1.18
N LEU A 20 8.57 11.83 -0.27
CA LEU A 20 8.91 11.96 1.14
C LEU A 20 10.42 11.73 1.44
N GLY A 21 11.26 11.57 0.40
CA GLY A 21 12.70 11.36 0.54
C GLY A 21 13.12 9.93 0.89
N GLY A 22 12.19 8.98 0.84
CA GLY A 22 12.46 7.56 1.05
C GLY A 22 12.90 6.85 -0.22
N SER A 23 13.18 5.55 -0.09
CA SER A 23 13.43 4.65 -1.22
C SER A 23 12.48 3.46 -1.16
N SER A 24 11.90 3.09 -2.30
CA SER A 24 10.97 1.97 -2.40
C SER A 24 11.56 0.82 -3.21
N MET A 25 11.38 -0.41 -2.73
CA MET A 25 11.73 -1.63 -3.47
C MET A 25 10.46 -2.40 -3.84
N PHE A 26 10.26 -2.61 -5.15
CA PHE A 26 9.13 -3.40 -5.63
C PHE A 26 9.48 -4.89 -5.62
N LEU A 27 8.74 -5.64 -4.81
CA LEU A 27 8.84 -7.09 -4.70
C LEU A 27 7.57 -7.72 -5.26
N SER A 28 7.68 -8.28 -6.48
CA SER A 28 6.58 -9.02 -7.10
C SER A 28 6.55 -10.47 -6.65
N ALA A 29 5.43 -11.17 -6.86
CA ALA A 29 5.30 -12.60 -6.59
C ALA A 29 6.38 -13.48 -7.25
N SER A 30 7.01 -13.04 -8.35
CA SER A 30 8.12 -13.77 -8.98
C SER A 30 9.49 -13.47 -8.37
N ASP A 31 9.61 -12.38 -7.62
CA ASP A 31 10.88 -11.94 -7.03
C ASP A 31 11.02 -12.43 -5.58
N ILE A 32 9.92 -12.86 -4.97
CA ILE A 32 9.85 -13.33 -3.58
C ILE A 32 9.67 -14.85 -3.53
N GLN A 33 10.30 -15.50 -2.56
CA GLN A 33 10.21 -16.96 -2.40
C GLN A 33 9.02 -17.42 -1.54
N LEU A 34 8.07 -16.51 -1.26
CA LEU A 34 6.89 -16.81 -0.44
C LEU A 34 6.05 -17.93 -1.05
N GLY A 35 5.83 -18.98 -0.25
CA GLY A 35 5.03 -20.14 -0.63
C GLY A 35 5.76 -21.18 -1.48
N VAL A 36 7.02 -20.94 -1.85
CA VAL A 36 7.87 -21.92 -2.53
C VAL A 36 8.96 -22.44 -1.58
N ASN A 37 9.82 -21.54 -1.10
CA ASN A 37 10.95 -21.90 -0.22
C ASN A 37 10.89 -21.19 1.14
N GLU A 38 10.04 -20.17 1.29
CA GLU A 38 9.89 -19.44 2.55
C GLU A 38 8.42 -19.32 2.96
N SER A 39 8.18 -19.44 4.28
CA SER A 39 6.89 -19.13 4.86
C SER A 39 6.69 -17.61 4.92
N LEU A 40 5.43 -17.17 4.92
CA LEU A 40 5.11 -15.75 5.07
C LEU A 40 5.62 -15.19 6.42
N VAL A 41 5.67 -16.03 7.45
CA VAL A 41 6.22 -15.70 8.78
C VAL A 41 7.72 -15.41 8.69
N ASP A 42 8.50 -16.32 8.09
CA ASP A 42 9.96 -16.16 8.01
C ASP A 42 10.32 -14.93 7.19
N SER A 43 9.68 -14.76 6.03
CA SER A 43 9.89 -13.57 5.20
C SER A 43 9.47 -12.30 5.95
N SER A 44 8.38 -12.32 6.73
CA SER A 44 7.95 -11.15 7.53
C SER A 44 9.01 -10.73 8.55
N ILE A 45 9.59 -11.69 9.28
CA ILE A 45 10.62 -11.42 10.29
C ILE A 45 11.89 -10.86 9.63
N VAL A 46 12.38 -11.54 8.59
CA VAL A 46 13.63 -11.16 7.93
C VAL A 46 13.48 -9.83 7.20
N VAL A 47 12.43 -9.66 6.39
CA VAL A 47 12.23 -8.44 5.60
C VAL A 47 11.99 -7.25 6.50
N SER A 48 11.18 -7.38 7.57
CA SER A 48 10.94 -6.25 8.49
C SER A 48 12.20 -5.77 9.21
N SER A 49 13.22 -6.62 9.38
CA SER A 49 14.50 -6.21 9.97
C SER A 49 15.39 -5.36 9.03
N MET A 50 15.06 -5.32 7.73
CA MET A 50 15.90 -4.71 6.70
C MET A 50 15.31 -3.41 6.12
N ILE A 51 14.05 -3.08 6.43
CA ILE A 51 13.32 -1.96 5.85
C ILE A 51 12.49 -1.25 6.92
N ASP A 52 12.06 -0.02 6.66
CA ASP A 52 11.29 0.78 7.63
C ASP A 52 9.77 0.61 7.52
N GLY A 53 9.27 -0.09 6.49
CA GLY A 53 7.83 -0.30 6.30
C GLY A 53 7.49 -1.21 5.13
N ILE A 54 6.35 -1.90 5.24
CA ILE A 54 5.87 -2.85 4.23
C ILE A 54 4.56 -2.34 3.65
N VAL A 55 4.50 -2.15 2.33
CA VAL A 55 3.22 -2.03 1.61
C VAL A 55 2.87 -3.39 1.02
N ALA A 56 1.78 -3.98 1.51
CA ALA A 56 1.36 -5.34 1.19
C ALA A 56 0.06 -5.35 0.38
N ARG A 57 0.10 -6.01 -0.78
CA ARG A 57 -1.07 -6.31 -1.61
C ARG A 57 -1.16 -7.82 -1.79
N VAL A 58 -2.11 -8.41 -1.08
CA VAL A 58 -2.23 -9.86 -0.89
C VAL A 58 -3.59 -10.36 -1.39
N HIS A 59 -3.78 -11.69 -1.38
CA HIS A 59 -5.09 -12.26 -1.71
C HIS A 59 -5.98 -12.28 -0.47
N SER A 60 -5.51 -12.90 0.63
CA SER A 60 -6.30 -13.01 1.85
C SER A 60 -5.93 -11.92 2.84
N HIS A 61 -6.95 -11.34 3.51
CA HIS A 61 -6.72 -10.44 4.63
C HIS A 61 -5.97 -11.12 5.78
N ASN A 62 -6.09 -12.45 5.93
CA ASN A 62 -5.31 -13.20 6.92
C ASN A 62 -3.80 -13.08 6.69
N ASP A 63 -3.35 -12.99 5.43
CA ASP A 63 -1.94 -12.79 5.10
C ASP A 63 -1.45 -11.43 5.64
N ILE A 64 -2.29 -10.39 5.60
CA ILE A 64 -1.97 -9.08 6.22
C ILE A 64 -1.86 -9.24 7.73
N LEU A 65 -2.81 -9.91 8.38
CA LEU A 65 -2.80 -10.08 9.83
C LEU A 65 -1.57 -10.86 10.30
N GLU A 66 -1.15 -11.85 9.53
CA GLU A 66 0.05 -12.62 9.79
C GLU A 66 1.32 -11.78 9.59
N LEU A 67 1.40 -11.00 8.50
CA LEU A 67 2.49 -10.03 8.30
C LEU A 67 2.57 -9.04 9.47
N VAL A 68 1.44 -8.48 9.93
CA VAL A 68 1.41 -7.54 11.05
C VAL A 68 1.87 -8.20 12.36
N LYS A 69 1.51 -9.46 12.57
CA LYS A 69 1.85 -10.18 13.80
C LYS A 69 3.36 -10.40 13.97
N TYR A 70 4.08 -10.62 12.88
CA TYR A 70 5.51 -10.97 12.91
C TYR A 70 6.43 -9.84 12.40
N SER A 71 5.89 -8.81 11.75
CA SER A 71 6.65 -7.66 11.31
C SER A 71 7.01 -6.75 12.48
N THR A 72 8.26 -6.33 12.55
CA THR A 72 8.73 -5.31 13.50
C THR A 72 8.46 -3.88 13.03
N VAL A 73 8.06 -3.71 11.76
CA VAL A 73 7.80 -2.41 11.13
C VAL A 73 6.35 -2.29 10.65
N PRO A 74 5.84 -1.06 10.43
CA PRO A 74 4.47 -0.85 9.97
C PRO A 74 4.14 -1.58 8.67
N VAL A 75 2.99 -2.25 8.65
CA VAL A 75 2.44 -2.92 7.46
C VAL A 75 1.20 -2.17 6.98
N LEU A 76 1.25 -1.66 5.76
CA LEU A 76 0.16 -0.96 5.10
C LEU A 76 -0.55 -1.92 4.13
N ASN A 77 -1.85 -2.14 4.36
CA ASN A 77 -2.69 -2.91 3.46
C ASN A 77 -3.04 -2.08 2.20
N ALA A 78 -2.43 -2.43 1.08
CA ALA A 78 -2.69 -1.81 -0.22
C ALA A 78 -3.84 -2.48 -1.00
N LEU A 79 -4.23 -3.71 -0.66
CA LEU A 79 -5.43 -4.42 -1.12
C LEU A 79 -5.40 -5.83 -0.51
N SER A 80 -6.53 -6.25 0.06
CA SER A 80 -6.87 -7.65 0.35
C SER A 80 -8.27 -7.97 -0.18
N ASP A 81 -8.67 -9.24 -0.16
CA ASP A 81 -10.05 -9.67 -0.45
C ASP A 81 -11.11 -8.91 0.38
N GLN A 82 -10.80 -8.59 1.63
CA GLN A 82 -11.73 -7.92 2.55
C GLN A 82 -11.74 -6.38 2.42
N SER A 83 -10.64 -5.73 2.04
CA SER A 83 -10.56 -4.26 2.07
C SER A 83 -9.52 -3.65 1.14
N HIS A 84 -9.82 -2.44 0.65
CA HIS A 84 -8.89 -1.56 -0.05
C HIS A 84 -8.87 -0.16 0.62
N PRO A 85 -8.26 -0.02 1.82
CA PRO A 85 -8.40 1.19 2.63
C PRO A 85 -7.84 2.45 1.96
N THR A 86 -6.76 2.33 1.19
CA THR A 86 -6.16 3.46 0.48
C THR A 86 -7.06 4.02 -0.62
N GLU A 87 -7.87 3.20 -1.28
CA GLU A 87 -8.83 3.63 -2.30
C GLU A 87 -9.99 4.37 -1.63
N VAL A 88 -10.52 3.82 -0.54
CA VAL A 88 -11.59 4.47 0.24
C VAL A 88 -11.16 5.85 0.75
N ILE A 89 -9.93 5.99 1.27
CA ILE A 89 -9.43 7.29 1.73
C ILE A 89 -9.30 8.28 0.57
N ALA A 90 -8.83 7.83 -0.60
CA ALA A 90 -8.74 8.66 -1.79
C ALA A 90 -10.13 9.11 -2.28
N ASP A 91 -11.13 8.22 -2.24
CA ASP A 91 -12.51 8.53 -2.61
C ASP A 91 -13.13 9.54 -1.63
N LEU A 92 -12.92 9.35 -0.32
CA LEU A 92 -13.37 10.28 0.72
C LEU A 92 -12.72 11.65 0.58
N LEU A 93 -11.42 11.71 0.28
CA LEU A 93 -10.73 12.98 0.00
C LEU A 93 -11.33 13.67 -1.23
N THR A 94 -11.58 12.92 -2.31
CA THR A 94 -12.18 13.46 -3.53
C THR A 94 -13.58 14.03 -3.25
N MET A 95 -14.43 13.28 -2.53
CA MET A 95 -15.75 13.77 -2.12
C MET A 95 -15.64 15.01 -1.23
N TYR A 96 -14.72 15.02 -0.28
CA TYR A 96 -14.49 16.18 0.58
C TYR A 96 -14.10 17.42 -0.23
N GLU A 97 -13.18 17.30 -1.19
CA GLU A 97 -12.73 18.41 -2.03
C GLU A 97 -13.83 18.96 -2.95
N VAL A 98 -14.67 18.08 -3.50
CA VAL A 98 -15.75 18.45 -4.43
C VAL A 98 -16.95 19.03 -3.69
N PHE A 99 -17.34 18.45 -2.55
CA PHE A 99 -18.59 18.81 -1.86
C PHE A 99 -18.40 19.75 -0.67
N SER A 100 -17.20 19.87 -0.09
CA SER A 100 -16.95 20.73 1.08
C SER A 100 -16.48 22.13 0.71
N LYS A 101 -16.17 22.40 -0.57
CA LYS A 101 -15.94 23.77 -1.03
C LYS A 101 -17.30 24.44 -1.29
N PRO A 102 -17.69 25.48 -0.53
CA PRO A 102 -18.86 26.28 -0.90
C PRO A 102 -18.55 26.92 -2.25
N SER A 103 -19.42 26.67 -3.23
CA SER A 103 -19.45 27.27 -4.57
C SER A 103 -18.39 28.35 -4.77
N GLN A 104 -17.22 27.95 -5.26
CA GLN A 104 -16.17 28.89 -5.60
C GLN A 104 -16.74 29.76 -6.72
N SER A 105 -17.10 30.99 -6.37
CA SER A 105 -17.68 31.97 -7.28
C SER A 105 -16.82 31.99 -8.54
N ILE A 106 -17.45 31.72 -9.68
CA ILE A 106 -16.86 31.82 -11.01
C ILE A 106 -16.42 33.28 -11.20
N LYS A 107 -15.20 33.60 -10.75
CA LYS A 107 -14.50 34.86 -11.03
C LYS A 107 -13.16 34.65 -11.73
N ASP A 108 -12.72 33.41 -11.90
CA ASP A 108 -11.43 33.09 -12.52
C ASP A 108 -11.56 32.58 -13.97
N ALA A 109 -12.66 32.93 -14.65
CA ALA A 109 -12.86 32.67 -16.08
C ALA A 109 -12.96 33.99 -16.88
N VAL A 110 -12.02 34.90 -16.63
CA VAL A 110 -11.74 36.08 -17.49
C VAL A 110 -10.37 35.90 -18.11
#